data_AF-A0A950G8X3-F1
#
_entry.id   AF-A0A950G8X3-F1
#
_cell.length_a   1.000
_cell.length_b   1.000
_cell.length_c   1.000
_cell.angle_alpha   90.00
_cell.angle_beta   90.00
_cell.angle_gamma   90.00
#
_symmetry.space_group_name_H-M   'P 1'
#
loop_
_entity.id
_entity.type
_entity.pdbx_description
1 polymer ?
#
loop_
_entity_poly.entity_id
_entity_poly.type
_entity_poly.pdbx_seq_one_letter_code
_entity_poly.pdbx_strand_id
1 'polypeptide(L)'
;MRARIYQKPKNAMQSGRAGTQEWMLEFEPTEPRRADPLMGWIGSSDTLGQVNLRFDTREDAEAYARKHQIPYDLELPPPSHA
;
A
#
# COMPACT_ATOMS: atom_id res chain seq x y z
N MET A 1 -7.29 11.81 0.37
CA MET A 1 -7.43 10.37 0.12
C MET A 1 -6.79 10.04 -1.23
N ARG A 2 -5.50 9.68 -1.20
CA ARG A 2 -4.71 9.26 -2.35
C ARG A 2 -4.25 7.83 -2.09
N ALA A 3 -4.03 7.05 -3.13
CA ALA A 3 -3.47 5.71 -3.04
C ALA A 3 -2.05 5.66 -3.59
N ARG A 4 -1.23 4.75 -3.07
CA ARG A 4 0.10 4.44 -3.60
C ARG A 4 0.04 3.07 -4.25
N ILE A 5 0.46 3.00 -5.51
CA ILE A 5 0.60 1.76 -6.27
C ILE A 5 2.09 1.45 -6.40
N TYR A 6 2.52 0.30 -5.88
CA TYR A 6 3.92 -0.11 -5.91
C TYR A 6 4.07 -1.62 -5.99
N GLN A 7 5.22 -2.09 -6.48
CA GLN A 7 5.58 -3.49 -6.41
C GLN A 7 6.23 -3.80 -5.06
N LYS A 8 5.76 -4.86 -4.39
CA LYS A 8 6.21 -5.19 -3.03
C LYS A 8 7.74 -5.38 -2.99
N PRO A 9 8.47 -4.60 -2.19
CA PRO A 9 9.92 -4.74 -2.11
C PRO A 9 10.31 -6.07 -1.46
N LYS A 10 11.48 -6.58 -1.83
CA LYS A 10 12.05 -7.75 -1.16
C LYS A 10 12.31 -7.42 0.31
N ASN A 11 11.85 -8.28 1.21
CA ASN A 11 12.21 -8.18 2.61
C ASN A 11 13.72 -8.42 2.78
N ALA A 12 14.44 -7.45 3.33
CA ALA A 12 15.88 -7.53 3.52
C ALA A 12 16.32 -8.70 4.42
N MET A 13 15.49 -9.09 5.39
CA MET A 13 15.79 -10.15 6.36
C MET A 13 15.44 -11.56 5.87
N GLN A 14 14.78 -11.68 4.71
CA GLN A 14 14.32 -12.97 4.18
C GLN A 14 14.88 -13.22 2.78
N SER A 15 15.28 -14.46 2.51
CA SER A 15 15.75 -14.89 1.19
C SER A 15 14.60 -15.12 0.21
N GLY A 16 13.37 -15.31 0.70
CA GLY A 16 12.18 -15.56 -0.10
C GLY A 16 11.86 -14.42 -1.06
N ARG A 17 11.57 -14.78 -2.32
CA ARG A 17 11.14 -13.86 -3.40
C ARG A 17 9.67 -14.04 -3.80
N ALA A 18 8.99 -15.04 -3.22
CA ALA A 18 7.58 -15.28 -3.46
C ALA A 18 6.77 -14.11 -2.88
N GLY A 19 6.33 -13.21 -3.77
CA GLY A 19 5.57 -12.01 -3.43
C GLY A 19 6.24 -10.69 -3.83
N THR A 20 7.48 -10.68 -4.32
CA THR A 20 8.11 -9.43 -4.80
C THR A 20 7.62 -9.02 -6.19
N GLN A 21 6.83 -9.85 -6.86
CA GLN A 21 6.23 -9.55 -8.17
C GLN A 21 4.81 -9.02 -8.04
N GLU A 22 4.20 -9.14 -6.84
CA GLU A 22 2.84 -8.66 -6.57
C GLU A 22 2.83 -7.11 -6.54
N TRP A 23 1.80 -6.55 -7.15
CA TRP A 23 1.49 -5.13 -7.08
C TRP A 23 0.53 -4.86 -5.93
N MET A 24 0.82 -3.84 -5.15
CA MET A 24 0.01 -3.42 -4.01
C MET A 24 -0.57 -2.03 -4.26
N LEU A 25 -1.83 -1.86 -3.89
CA LEU A 25 -2.48 -0.56 -3.77
C LEU A 25 -2.82 -0.34 -2.30
N GLU A 26 -2.18 0.67 -1.70
CA GLU A 26 -2.38 1.07 -0.32
C GLU A 26 -2.94 2.50 -0.26
N PHE A 27 -3.87 2.75 0.65
CA PHE A 27 -4.43 4.08 0.86
C PHE A 27 -3.56 4.88 1.82
N GLU A 28 -3.30 6.15 1.49
CA GLU A 28 -2.66 7.04 2.43
C GLU A 28 -3.60 7.33 3.61
N PRO A 29 -3.10 7.23 4.86
CA PRO A 29 -3.90 7.54 6.03
C PRO A 29 -4.33 9.00 5.98
N THR A 30 -5.64 9.22 6.08
CA THR A 30 -6.24 10.56 6.03
C THR A 30 -6.16 11.25 7.39
N GLU A 31 -6.06 10.47 8.48
CA GLU A 31 -5.91 10.98 9.83
C GLU A 31 -4.66 10.42 10.53
N PRO A 32 -3.97 11.25 11.34
CA PRO A 32 -2.88 10.80 12.17
C PRO A 32 -3.40 9.87 13.27
N ARG A 33 -2.66 8.80 13.54
CA ARG A 33 -2.97 7.90 14.66
C ARG A 33 -2.83 8.66 15.99
N ARG A 34 -3.79 8.51 16.89
CA ARG A 34 -3.82 9.16 18.21
C ARG A 34 -3.82 8.11 19.31
N ALA A 35 -3.04 8.34 20.35
CA ALA A 35 -3.10 7.54 21.56
C ALA A 35 -4.35 7.95 22.36
N ASP A 36 -5.10 6.98 22.85
CA ASP A 36 -6.23 7.28 23.73
C ASP A 36 -5.73 7.84 25.08
N PRO A 37 -6.46 8.76 25.74
CA PRO A 37 -5.98 9.42 26.94
C PRO A 37 -5.91 8.54 28.20
N LEU A 38 -6.58 7.38 28.21
CA LEU A 38 -6.73 6.54 29.41
C LEU A 38 -5.76 5.36 29.40
N MET A 39 -5.77 4.57 28.32
CA MET A 39 -4.99 3.34 28.16
C MET A 39 -3.77 3.52 27.24
N GLY A 40 -3.71 4.61 26.47
CA GLY A 40 -2.60 4.88 25.55
C GLY A 40 -2.59 4.03 24.27
N TRP A 41 -3.69 3.33 23.95
CA TRP A 41 -3.83 2.56 22.73
C TRP A 41 -3.89 3.47 21.50
N ILE A 42 -3.11 3.11 20.48
CA ILE A 42 -3.03 3.86 19.24
C ILE A 42 -4.25 3.53 18.38
N GLY A 43 -5.26 4.39 18.45
CA GLY A 43 -6.46 4.36 17.61
C GLY A 43 -6.37 5.32 16.42
N SER A 44 -7.19 5.06 15.42
CA SER A 44 -7.51 6.00 14.34
C SER A 44 -8.98 5.81 13.97
N SER A 45 -9.68 6.88 13.56
CA SER A 45 -11.02 6.77 12.98
C SER A 45 -10.97 6.34 11.50
N ASP A 46 -9.79 6.45 10.88
CA ASP A 46 -9.55 6.06 9.50
C ASP A 46 -9.45 4.54 9.36
N THR A 47 -10.44 3.96 8.69
CA THR A 47 -10.53 2.52 8.40
C THR A 47 -9.79 2.13 7.12
N LEU A 48 -9.55 3.08 6.22
CA LEU A 48 -8.99 2.82 4.90
C LEU A 48 -7.50 2.52 4.98
N GLY A 49 -6.81 3.04 6.00
CA GLY A 49 -5.42 2.69 6.31
C GLY A 49 -5.20 1.21 6.68
N GLN A 50 -6.27 0.42 6.84
CA GLN A 50 -6.19 -1.03 7.04
C GLN A 50 -6.37 -1.84 5.75
N VAL A 51 -6.81 -1.19 4.67
CA VAL A 51 -7.16 -1.86 3.41
C VAL A 51 -5.95 -1.86 2.47
N ASN A 52 -5.44 -3.06 2.20
CA ASN A 52 -4.38 -3.29 1.22
C ASN A 52 -4.91 -4.22 0.12
N LEU A 53 -4.91 -3.74 -1.12
CA LEU A 53 -5.32 -4.53 -2.28
C LEU A 53 -4.10 -5.07 -3.01
N ARG A 54 -4.20 -6.32 -3.48
CA ARG A 54 -3.13 -7.01 -4.22
C ARG A 54 -3.58 -7.29 -5.64
N PHE A 55 -2.67 -7.09 -6.57
CA PHE A 55 -2.88 -7.26 -8.01
C PHE A 55 -1.69 -8.00 -8.63
N ASP A 56 -1.96 -8.74 -9.69
CA ASP A 56 -0.92 -9.45 -10.44
C ASP A 56 -0.17 -8.51 -11.38
N THR A 57 -0.85 -7.49 -11.93
CA THR A 57 -0.29 -6.51 -12.84
C THR A 57 -0.46 -5.08 -12.34
N ARG A 58 0.41 -4.19 -12.82
CA ARG A 58 0.30 -2.76 -12.56
C ARG A 58 -0.97 -2.20 -13.17
N GLU A 59 -1.28 -2.64 -14.38
CA GLU A 59 -2.40 -2.17 -15.18
C GLU A 59 -3.74 -2.46 -14.49
N ASP A 60 -3.87 -3.61 -13.81
CA ASP A 60 -5.06 -3.94 -13.02
C ASP A 60 -5.22 -3.01 -11.81
N ALA A 61 -4.13 -2.70 -11.12
CA ALA A 61 -4.14 -1.76 -10.00
C ALA A 61 -4.54 -0.34 -10.45
N GLU A 62 -3.99 0.12 -11.58
CA GLU A 62 -4.36 1.41 -12.16
C GLU A 62 -5.81 1.43 -12.65
N ALA A 63 -6.28 0.35 -13.28
CA ALA A 63 -7.66 0.23 -13.74
C ALA A 63 -8.65 0.30 -12.56
N TYR A 64 -8.33 -0.37 -11.44
CA TYR A 64 -9.11 -0.26 -10.21
C TYR A 64 -9.14 1.18 -9.68
N ALA A 65 -7.97 1.82 -9.54
CA ALA A 65 -7.89 3.20 -9.05
C ALA A 65 -8.69 4.16 -9.93
N ARG A 66 -8.59 4.04 -11.26
CA ARG A 66 -9.35 4.86 -12.22
C ARG A 66 -10.85 4.60 -12.13
N LYS A 67 -11.27 3.34 -12.04
CA LYS A 67 -12.69 2.95 -11.93
C LYS A 67 -13.35 3.53 -10.68
N HIS A 68 -12.61 3.57 -9.57
CA HIS A 68 -13.08 4.10 -8.30
C HIS A 68 -12.76 5.60 -8.11
N GLN A 69 -12.21 6.26 -9.14
CA GLN A 69 -11.81 7.68 -9.10
C GLN A 69 -10.87 8.03 -7.95
N ILE A 70 -10.00 7.09 -7.59
CA ILE A 70 -9.02 7.25 -6.52
C ILE A 70 -7.76 7.90 -7.14
N PRO A 71 -7.34 9.09 -6.68
CA PRO A 71 -6.05 9.66 -7.06
C PRO A 71 -4.93 8.71 -6.64
N TYR A 72 -3.96 8.42 -7.52
CA TYR A 72 -2.88 7.49 -7.21
C TYR A 72 -1.51 8.01 -7.60
N ASP A 73 -0.49 7.62 -6.83
CA ASP A 73 0.92 7.76 -7.17
C ASP A 73 1.49 6.37 -7.53
N LEU A 74 2.15 6.28 -8.69
CA LEU A 74 2.79 5.05 -9.17
C LEU A 74 4.28 5.07 -8.83
N GLU A 75 4.74 4.07 -8.10
CA GLU A 75 6.15 3.84 -7.81
C GLU A 75 6.66 2.62 -8.57
N LEU A 76 7.62 2.85 -9.46
CA LEU A 76 8.27 1.78 -10.21
C LEU A 76 9.34 1.11 -9.33
N PRO A 77 9.42 -0.23 -9.32
CA PRO A 77 10.45 -0.92 -8.59
C PRO A 77 11.85 -0.53 -9.12
N PRO A 78 12.87 -0.47 -8.25
CA PRO A 78 14.23 -0.28 -8.70
C PRO A 78 14.64 -1.43 -9.64
N PRO A 79 15.47 -1.16 -10.67
CA PRO A 79 15.91 -2.20 -11.58
C PRO A 79 16.64 -3.29 -10.79
N SER A 80 16.14 -4.53 -10.87
CA SER A 80 16.81 -5.68 -10.29
C SER A 80 18.20 -5.80 -10.91
N HIS A 81 19.24 -5.53 -10.13
CA HIS A 81 20.60 -5.89 -10.55
C HIS A 81 20.66 -7.42 -10.62
N ALA A 82 20.92 -7.93 -11.82
CA ALA A 82 21.12 -9.34 -12.11
C ALA A 82 22.47 -9.81 -11.59
#